data_AF-A0A968MJW9-F1
#
_entry.id   AF-A0A968MJW9-F1
#
_cell.length_a   1.000
_cell.length_b   1.000
_cell.length_c   1.000
_cell.angle_alpha   90.00
_cell.angle_beta   90.00
_cell.angle_gamma   90.00
#
_symmetry.space_group_name_H-M   'P 1'
#
loop_
_entity.id
_entity.type
_entity.pdbx_description
1 polymer ?
#
loop_
_entity_poly.entity_id
_entity_poly.type
_entity_poly.pdbx_seq_one_letter_code
_entity_poly.pdbx_strand_id
1 'polypeptide(L)' 'SKIKYLKEKIDKINSLTKDELKICIKFILNHQKLSAKGGGGLGLVDIARKTGSKLNYSFFNYNNNYYFFNLEIIV' A
#
# COMPACT_ATOMS: atom_id res chain seq x y z
N SER A 1 -8.49 13.73 2.80
CA SER A 1 -9.17 12.69 3.60
C SER A 1 -8.28 11.46 3.70
N LYS A 2 -8.45 10.61 4.73
CA LYS A 2 -7.67 9.37 4.91
C LYS A 2 -7.83 8.40 3.72
N ILE A 3 -9.03 8.35 3.14
CA ILE A 3 -9.35 7.54 1.95
C ILE A 3 -8.51 7.98 0.75
N LYS A 4 -8.51 9.28 0.41
CA LYS A 4 -7.74 9.81 -0.73
C LYS A 4 -6.25 9.46 -0.60
N TYR A 5 -5.69 9.64 0.60
CA TYR A 5 -4.30 9.30 0.86
C TYR A 5 -3.98 7.81 0.67
N LEU A 6 -4.84 6.91 1.18
CA LEU A 6 -4.63 5.47 1.03
C LEU A 6 -4.83 5.01 -0.42
N LYS A 7 -5.82 5.58 -1.11
CA LYS A 7 -6.09 5.37 -2.54
C LYS A 7 -4.85 5.69 -3.39
N GLU A 8 -4.34 6.93 -3.27
CA GLU A 8 -3.17 7.39 -4.02
C GLU A 8 -1.93 6.52 -3.75
N LYS A 9 -1.76 6.03 -2.51
CA LYS A 9 -0.69 5.10 -2.18
C LYS A 9 -0.82 3.76 -2.89
N ILE A 10 -1.99 3.13 -2.86
CA ILE A 10 -2.18 1.82 -3.47
C ILE A 10 -2.11 1.93 -5.00
N ASP A 11 -2.71 2.98 -5.58
CA ASP A 11 -2.63 3.26 -7.02
C ASP A 11 -1.18 3.42 -7.48
N LYS A 12 -0.38 4.17 -6.72
CA LYS A 12 1.05 4.30 -6.99
C LYS A 12 1.78 2.96 -6.90
N ILE A 13 1.46 2.09 -5.94
CA ILE A 13 2.10 0.77 -5.82
C ILE A 13 1.74 -0.09 -7.04
N ASN A 14 0.46 -0.10 -7.44
CA ASN A 14 -0.04 -0.86 -8.58
C ASN A 14 0.49 -0.37 -9.94
N SER A 15 1.01 0.86 -10.03
CA SER A 15 1.64 1.39 -11.23
C SER A 15 3.12 1.02 -11.37
N LEU A 16 3.75 0.48 -10.32
CA LEU A 16 5.18 0.12 -10.33
C LEU A 16 5.40 -1.28 -10.87
N THR A 17 6.47 -1.43 -11.62
CA THR A 17 7.03 -2.73 -12.02
C THR A 17 7.70 -3.44 -10.83
N LYS A 18 7.99 -4.73 -10.99
CA LYS A 18 8.67 -5.54 -9.97
C LYS A 18 10.04 -4.97 -9.56
N ASP A 19 10.79 -4.42 -10.52
CA ASP A 19 12.10 -3.81 -10.25
C ASP A 19 11.96 -2.47 -9.54
N GLU A 20 10.99 -1.65 -9.94
CA GLU A 20 10.70 -0.39 -9.25
C GLU A 20 10.19 -0.62 -7.82
N LEU A 21 9.38 -1.65 -7.57
CA LEU A 21 8.97 -2.06 -6.23
C LEU A 21 10.18 -2.47 -5.37
N LYS A 22 11.15 -3.18 -5.96
CA LYS A 22 12.40 -3.57 -5.29
C LYS A 22 13.25 -2.34 -4.94
N ILE A 23 13.35 -1.37 -5.85
CA ILE A 23 14.03 -0.08 -5.60
C ILE A 23 13.31 0.70 -4.50
N CYS A 24 11.97 0.74 -4.52
CA CYS A 24 11.15 1.41 -3.51
C CYS A 24 11.39 0.84 -2.11
N ILE A 25 11.44 -0.49 -1.95
CA ILE A 25 11.76 -1.12 -0.66
C ILE A 25 13.14 -0.70 -0.17
N LYS A 26 14.16 -0.76 -1.02
CA LYS A 26 15.52 -0.32 -0.66
C LYS A 26 15.54 1.14 -0.22
N PHE A 27 14.85 2.02 -0.94
CA PHE A 27 14.75 3.43 -0.59
C PHE A 27 14.08 3.66 0.77
N ILE A 28 12.98 2.94 1.06
CA ILE A 28 12.27 3.05 2.35
C ILE A 28 13.15 2.58 3.50
N LEU A 29 13.88 1.48 3.33
CA LEU A 29 14.81 0.94 4.32
C LEU A 29 15.97 1.88 4.59
N ASN A 30 16.58 2.44 3.52
CA ASN A 30 17.76 3.29 3.63
C ASN A 30 17.47 4.67 4.25
N HIS A 31 16.25 5.18 4.10
CA HIS A 31 15.89 6.51 4.62
C HIS A 31 15.13 6.49 5.94
N GLN A 32 15.12 5.35 6.64
CA GLN A 32 14.43 5.16 7.93
C GLN A 32 13.01 5.75 7.96
N LYS A 33 12.32 5.80 6.82
CA LYS A 33 10.89 6.15 6.74
C LYS A 33 10.03 4.95 7.15
N LEU A 34 10.51 4.18 8.12
CA LEU A 34 9.64 3.39 8.97
C LEU A 34 8.72 4.41 9.62
N SER A 35 7.42 4.31 9.36
CA SER A 35 6.42 5.19 9.97
C SER A 35 6.75 5.38 11.45
N ALA A 36 6.53 6.56 12.03
CA ALA A 36 6.88 6.88 13.44
C ALA A 36 6.36 5.86 14.51
N LYS A 37 5.52 4.90 14.12
CA LYS A 37 5.06 3.74 14.91
C LYS A 37 5.71 2.39 14.53
N GLY A 38 6.87 2.39 13.86
CA GLY A 38 7.70 1.20 13.60
C GLY A 38 7.22 0.17 12.55
N GLY A 39 5.93 0.07 12.21
CA GLY A 39 5.45 -1.15 11.52
C GLY A 39 4.91 -1.06 10.08
N GLY A 40 4.49 0.12 9.57
CA GLY A 40 3.48 0.12 8.49
C GLY A 40 3.92 0.58 7.09
N GLY A 41 5.11 1.15 6.93
CA GLY A 41 5.52 1.79 5.67
C GLY A 41 5.82 0.82 4.53
N LEU A 42 6.25 -0.40 4.87
CA LEU A 42 6.69 -1.43 3.93
C LEU A 42 5.56 -2.38 3.48
N GLY A 43 4.53 -2.58 4.29
CA GLY A 43 3.60 -3.70 4.15
C GLY A 43 3.00 -3.83 2.75
N LEU A 44 2.36 -2.78 2.23
CA LEU A 44 1.70 -2.82 0.92
C LEU A 44 2.70 -3.01 -0.24
N VAL A 45 3.87 -2.36 -0.16
CA VAL A 45 4.92 -2.49 -1.19
C VAL A 45 5.50 -3.90 -1.18
N ASP A 46 5.71 -4.47 0.01
CA ASP A 46 6.25 -5.82 0.17
C ASP A 46 5.24 -6.89 -0.27
N ILE A 47 3.94 -6.71 0.03
CA ILE A 47 2.87 -7.57 -0.48
C ILE A 47 2.89 -7.58 -2.01
N ALA A 48 2.79 -6.40 -2.65
CA ALA A 48 2.77 -6.29 -4.12
C ALA A 48 4.02 -6.91 -4.76
N ARG A 49 5.20 -6.72 -4.15
CA ARG A 49 6.45 -7.31 -4.63
C ARG A 49 6.49 -8.84 -4.49
N LYS A 50 6.00 -9.37 -3.37
CA LYS A 50 6.02 -10.81 -3.07
C LYS A 50 5.02 -11.58 -3.90
N THR A 51 3.83 -11.03 -4.10
CA THR A 51 2.75 -11.69 -4.84
C THR A 51 2.91 -11.50 -6.34
N GLY A 52 3.53 -10.39 -6.79
CA GLY A 52 3.61 -10.04 -8.20
C GLY A 52 2.24 -9.61 -8.79
N SER A 53 1.21 -9.53 -7.94
CA SER A 53 -0.16 -9.19 -8.31
C SER A 53 -0.47 -7.75 -7.92
N LYS A 54 -1.38 -7.12 -8.68
CA LYS A 54 -1.96 -5.84 -8.29
C LYS A 54 -2.80 -6.00 -7.02
N LEU A 55 -2.75 -4.99 -6.17
CA LEU A 55 -3.54 -4.88 -4.96
C LEU A 55 -4.95 -4.38 -5.34
N ASN A 56 -5.94 -5.27 -5.33
CA ASN A 56 -7.33 -4.89 -5.54
C ASN A 56 -7.89 -4.33 -4.23
N TYR A 57 -8.56 -3.19 -4.28
CA TYR A 57 -9.07 -2.56 -3.07
C TYR A 57 -10.38 -1.81 -3.31
N SER A 58 -11.19 -1.68 -2.26
CA SER A 58 -12.44 -0.94 -2.30
C SER A 58 -12.74 -0.29 -0.96
N PHE A 59 -13.52 0.79 -1.00
CA PHE A 59 -14.00 1.51 0.16
C PHE A 59 -15.53 1.54 0.14
N PHE A 60 -16.16 1.01 1.17
CA PHE A 60 -17.60 1.03 1.33
C PHE A 60 -17.97 2.02 2.43
N ASN A 61 -18.90 2.93 2.15
CA ASN A 61 -19.41 3.81 3.20
C ASN A 61 -20.14 2.96 4.24
N TYR A 62 -19.77 3.10 5.52
CA TYR A 62 -20.45 2.42 6.62
C TYR A 62 -21.36 3.38 7.37
N ASN A 63 -20.87 4.58 7.68
CA ASN A 63 -21.66 5.69 8.21
C ASN A 63 -20.94 7.05 7.98
N ASN A 64 -21.43 8.11 8.62
CA ASN A 64 -20.88 9.47 8.49
C ASN A 64 -19.41 9.60 8.93
N ASN A 65 -18.91 8.69 9.76
CA ASN A 65 -17.58 8.77 10.36
C ASN A 65 -16.62 7.70 9.83
N TYR A 66 -17.13 6.58 9.32
CA TYR A 66 -16.34 5.40 9.00
C TYR A 66 -16.64 4.82 7.62
N TYR A 67 -15.60 4.25 7.04
CA TYR A 67 -15.65 3.46 5.81
C TYR A 67 -15.05 2.09 6.10
N PHE A 68 -15.64 1.06 5.51
CA PHE A 68 -15.04 -0.26 5.46
C PHE A 68 -14.03 -0.32 4.31
N PHE A 69 -12.79 -0.71 4.62
CA PHE A 69 -11.72 -0.87 3.64
C PHE A 69 -11.52 -2.37 3.38
N ASN A 70 -11.64 -2.77 2.12
CA ASN A 70 -11.33 -4.13 1.68
C ASN A 70 -10.05 -4.12 0.83
N LEU A 71 -9.17 -5.09 1.09
CA LEU A 71 -7.95 -5.34 0.32
C LEU A 71 -7.95 -6.81 -0.09
N GLU A 72 -7.94 -7.06 -1.39
CA GLU A 72 -7.93 -8.39 -1.98
C GLU A 72 -6.63 -8.61 -2.75
N ILE A 73 -6.04 -9.78 -2.53
CA ILE A 73 -4.77 -10.20 -3.10
C ILE A 73 -4.96 -11.61 -3.63
N ILE A 74 -4.71 -11.79 -4.93
CA ILE A 74 -4.77 -13.09 -5.60
C ILE A 74 -3.32 -13.55 -5.80
N VAL A 75 -2.98 -14.74 -5.30
CA VAL A 75 -1.63 -15.33 -5.30
C VAL A 75 -1.66 -16.65 -6.04
#